data_AF-A0A7W1KF39-F1
#
_entry.id   AF-A0A7W1KF39-F1
#
_cell.length_a   1.000
_cell.length_b   1.000
_cell.length_c   1.000
_cell.angle_alpha   90.00
_cell.angle_beta   90.00
_cell.angle_gamma   90.00
#
_symmetry.space_group_name_H-M   'P 1'
#
loop_
_entity.id
_entity.type
_entity.pdbx_description
1 polymer ?
#
loop_
_entity_poly.entity_id
_entity_poly.type
_entity_poly.pdbx_seq_one_letter_code
_entity_poly.pdbx_strand_id
1 'polypeptide(L)' 'MGVWELRIDYGVGYQIYFGKERDILVVLLVGGNKGSQERDIAKAERYWAHYKGSEK' A
#
# COMPACT_ATOMS: atom_id res chain seq x y z
N MET A 1 -7.04 4.05 -8.50
CA MET A 1 -6.18 2.99 -9.04
C MET A 1 -4.76 3.53 -9.18
N GLY A 2 -3.81 2.97 -8.42
CA GLY A 2 -2.43 3.48 -8.32
C GLY A 2 -1.65 2.95 -7.11
N VAL A 3 -2.16 1.90 -6.46
CA VAL A 3 -1.49 1.19 -5.38
C VAL A 3 -1.17 -0.20 -5.89
N TRP A 4 0.03 -0.68 -5.60
CA TRP A 4 0.54 -2.00 -5.93
C TRP A 4 0.80 -2.79 -4.63
N GLU A 5 0.69 -4.11 -4.72
CA GLU A 5 1.03 -5.04 -3.65
C GLU A 5 2.31 -5.79 -4.03
N LEU A 6 3.31 -5.79 -3.14
CA LEU A 6 4.47 -6.67 -3.20
C LEU A 6 4.35 -7.73 -2.11
N ARG A 7 4.42 -9.00 -2.51
CA ARG A 7 4.48 -10.15 -1.60
C ARG A 7 5.94 -10.55 -1.41
N ILE A 8 6.35 -10.67 -0.16
CA ILE A 8 7.67 -11.15 0.21
C ILE A 8 7.48 -12.48 0.94
N ASP A 9 7.86 -13.56 0.26
CA ASP A 9 7.79 -14.92 0.78
C ASP A 9 8.99 -15.20 1.70
N TYR A 10 9.03 -14.49 2.83
CA TYR A 10 10.03 -14.66 3.88
C TYR A 10 9.35 -14.77 5.25
N GLY A 11 9.64 -15.84 6.00
CA GLY A 11 9.06 -16.09 7.31
C GLY A 11 7.53 -16.24 7.25
N VAL A 12 6.80 -15.38 7.97
CA VAL A 12 5.33 -15.41 8.07
C VAL A 12 4.59 -14.90 6.81
N GLY A 13 5.34 -14.45 5.79
CA GLY A 13 4.81 -13.80 4.60
C GLY A 13 4.47 -12.33 4.86
N TYR A 14 5.16 -11.43 4.17
CA TYR A 14 4.92 -9.99 4.28
C TYR A 14 4.24 -9.47 3.02
N GLN A 15 3.33 -8.51 3.22
CA GLN A 15 2.69 -7.76 2.14
C GLN A 15 3.04 -6.28 2.32
N ILE A 16 3.59 -5.67 1.27
CA ILE A 16 3.87 -4.24 1.22
C ILE A 16 2.94 -3.62 0.20
N TYR A 17 2.20 -2.60 0.61
CA TYR A 17 1.41 -1.77 -0.30
C TYR A 17 2.20 -0.50 -0.61
N PHE A 18 2.25 -0.10 -1.88
CA PHE A 18 3.00 1.08 -2.29
C PHE A 18 2.36 1.78 -3.47
N GLY A 19 2.61 3.08 -3.59
CA GLY A 19 2.33 3.86 -4.79
C GLY A 19 3.64 4.30 -5.44
N LYS A 20 3.57 4.68 -6.71
CA LYS A 20 4.69 5.19 -7.50
C LYS A 20 4.25 6.49 -8.15
N GLU A 21 5.02 7.54 -7.91
CA GLU A 21 4.85 8.84 -8.56
C GLU A 21 6.18 9.27 -9.16
N ARG A 22 6.23 9.36 -10.50
CA ARG A 22 7.47 9.61 -11.24
C ARG A 22 8.58 8.62 -10.81
N ASP A 23 9.64 9.12 -10.20
CA ASP A 23 10.78 8.34 -9.70
C ASP A 23 10.75 8.12 -8.18
N ILE A 24 9.67 8.53 -7.51
CA ILE A 24 9.50 8.40 -6.06
C ILE A 24 8.62 7.17 -5.76
N LEU A 25 9.17 6.25 -4.97
CA LEU A 25 8.44 5.13 -4.39
C LEU A 25 7.84 5.56 -3.05
N VAL A 26 6.51 5.48 -2.92
CA VAL A 26 5.80 5.80 -1.68
C VAL A 26 5.33 4.51 -1.04
N VAL A 27 5.98 4.11 0.05
CA VAL A 27 5.61 2.93 0.82
C VAL A 27 4.43 3.28 1.74
N LEU A 28 3.31 2.57 1.57
CA LEU A 28 2.15 2.70 2.42
C LEU A 28 2.26 1.64 3.52
N LEU A 29 2.61 2.09 4.73
CA LEU A 29 2.68 1.22 5.90
C LEU A 29 1.27 0.79 6.31
N VAL A 30 0.78 -0.24 5.64
CA VAL A 30 -0.48 -0.92 5.91
C VAL A 30 -0.19 -2.41 6.03
N GLY A 31 -0.64 -3.02 7.12
CA GLY A 31 -0.35 -4.42 7.40
C GLY A 31 -1.40 -5.01 8.32
N GLY A 32 -1.64 -6.29 8.11
CA GLY A 32 -2.59 -7.09 8.86
C GLY A 32 -2.43 -8.57 8.46
N ASN A 33 -3.39 -9.42 8.82
CA ASN A 33 -3.34 -10.84 8.49
C ASN A 33 -4.13 -11.13 7.20
N LYS A 34 -4.14 -12.39 6.75
CA LYS A 34 -4.89 -12.79 5.54
C LYS A 34 -6.37 -12.41 5.59
N GLY A 35 -6.99 -12.36 6.77
CA GLY A 35 -8.39 -11.97 6.98
C GLY A 35 -8.64 -10.44 7.03
N SER A 36 -7.60 -9.62 6.95
CA SER A 36 -7.72 -8.16 6.84
C SER A 36 -7.30 -7.61 5.48
N GLN A 37 -6.86 -8.46 4.54
CA GLN A 37 -6.32 -8.03 3.24
C GLN A 37 -7.21 -7.02 2.51
N GLU A 38 -8.52 -7.27 2.37
CA GLU A 38 -9.43 -6.33 1.69
C GLU A 38 -9.51 -4.96 2.41
N ARG A 39 -9.52 -4.97 3.75
CA ARG A 39 -9.52 -3.74 4.56
C ARG A 39 -8.19 -3.00 4.43
N ASP A 40 -7.09 -3.74 4.37
CA ASP A 40 -5.74 -3.20 4.23
C ASP A 40 -5.54 -2.57 2.84
N ILE A 41 -6.04 -3.20 1.77
CA ILE A 41 -6.06 -2.63 0.41
C ILE A 41 -6.85 -1.32 0.38
N ALA A 42 -8.09 -1.32 0.90
CA ALA A 42 -8.93 -0.13 0.92
C ALA A 42 -8.29 1.02 1.71
N LYS A 43 -7.59 0.70 2.80
CA LYS A 43 -6.83 1.67 3.60
C LYS A 43 -5.63 2.22 2.84
N ALA A 44 -4.88 1.38 2.12
CA ALA A 44 -3.78 1.81 1.28
C ALA A 44 -4.26 2.74 0.15
N GLU A 45 -5.37 2.42 -0.52
CA GLU A 45 -5.96 3.30 -1.54
C GLU A 45 -6.35 4.68 -0.98
N ARG A 46 -6.91 4.73 0.24
CA ARG A 46 -7.23 6.01 0.91
C ARG A 46 -5.98 6.83 1.21
N TYR A 47 -4.92 6.20 1.71
CA TYR A 47 -3.65 6.86 1.96
C TYR A 47 -3.01 7.40 0.68
N TRP A 48 -3.09 6.62 -0.40
CA TRP A 48 -2.63 7.06 -1.71
C TRP A 48 -3.41 8.27 -2.22
N ALA A 49 -4.74 8.24 -2.14
CA ALA A 49 -5.58 9.37 -2.54
C ALA A 49 -5.30 10.62 -1.71
N HIS A 50 -5.08 10.48 -0.40
CA HIS A 50 -4.69 11.57 0.48
C HIS A 50 -3.34 12.17 0.08
N TYR A 51 -2.32 11.33 -0.13
CA TYR A 51 -0.99 11.77 -0.60
C TYR A 51 -1.08 12.58 -1.90
N LYS A 52 -1.84 12.08 -2.88
CA LYS A 52 -2.08 12.77 -4.16
C LYS A 52 -2.84 14.09 -4.03
N GLY A 53 -3.69 14.23 -3.00
CA GLY A 53 -4.45 15.44 -2.72
C GLY A 53 -3.70 16.48 -1.90
N SER A 54 -2.71 16.07 -1.10
CA SER A 54 -1.87 16.96 -0.30
C SER A 54 -0.79 17.70 -1.10
N GLU A 55 -0.52 17.30 -2.34
CA GLU A 55 0.41 18.00 -3.26
C GLU A 55 -0.28 19.06 -4.15
N LYS A 56 -1.51 19.49 -3.79
CA LYS A 56 -2.22 20.57 -4.49
C LYS A 56 -2.03 21.93 -3.83
#